data_AF-A0A6V7M246-F1
#
_entry.id   AF-A0A6V7M246-F1
#
_cell.length_a   1.000
_cell.length_b   1.000
_cell.length_c   1.000
_cell.angle_alpha   90.00
_cell.angle_beta   90.00
_cell.angle_gamma   90.00
#
_symmetry.space_group_name_H-M   'P 1'
#
loop_
_entity.id
_entity.type
_entity.pdbx_description
1 polymer ?
#
loop_
_entity_poly.entity_id
_entity_poly.type
_entity_poly.pdbx_seq_one_letter_code
_entity_poly.pdbx_strand_id
1 'polypeptide(L)'
;VDKPLEWTVMTMQLEVHKVMNNYLQGLFTENKDKIIIGALSSLVSRELETNAEVEAQFHALRRLVASKVGFMAFTTLPGFREAIGNKVVKALKRQDCGVTQAAIDCICALMQAMHDDCDLRQEQLNKSSLLSSNKFLESLLDMWIGHV
;
A
#
# COMPACT_ATOMS: atom_id res chain seq x y z
N VAL A 1 -5.18 -53.73 -13.99
CA VAL A 1 -4.63 -53.18 -15.26
C VAL A 1 -3.58 -52.17 -14.85
N ASP A 2 -2.32 -52.58 -14.89
CA ASP A 2 -1.19 -51.72 -14.57
C ASP A 2 -1.16 -50.56 -15.56
N LYS A 3 -1.25 -49.38 -14.99
CA LYS A 3 -1.31 -48.12 -15.70
C LYS A 3 0.16 -47.90 -16.18
N PRO A 4 0.45 -47.72 -17.48
CA PRO A 4 1.81 -47.80 -18.04
C PRO A 4 2.82 -46.85 -17.37
N LEU A 5 3.98 -47.33 -16.92
CA LEU A 5 4.99 -46.55 -16.16
C LEU A 5 5.24 -45.11 -16.70
N GLU A 6 5.15 -44.88 -18.01
CA GLU A 6 5.25 -43.55 -18.64
C GLU A 6 4.21 -42.52 -18.17
N TRP A 7 2.93 -42.89 -17.96
CA TRP A 7 1.94 -41.90 -17.47
C TRP A 7 2.26 -41.50 -16.03
N THR A 8 2.81 -42.41 -15.21
CA THR A 8 3.21 -42.12 -13.83
C THR A 8 4.42 -41.19 -13.80
N VAL A 9 5.43 -41.45 -14.65
CA VAL A 9 6.62 -40.60 -14.77
C VAL A 9 6.25 -39.20 -15.28
N MET A 10 5.42 -39.09 -16.31
CA MET A 10 4.98 -37.80 -16.84
C MET A 10 4.14 -37.01 -15.83
N THR A 11 3.27 -37.69 -15.06
CA THR A 11 2.50 -37.06 -13.99
C THR A 11 3.40 -36.54 -12.88
N MET A 12 4.40 -37.32 -12.47
CA MET A 12 5.38 -36.90 -11.46
C MET A 12 6.24 -35.72 -11.94
N GLN A 13 6.68 -35.72 -13.20
CA GLN A 13 7.42 -34.59 -13.79
C GLN A 13 6.60 -33.31 -13.81
N LEU A 14 5.32 -33.39 -14.16
CA LEU A 14 4.42 -32.24 -14.15
C LEU A 14 4.21 -31.68 -12.74
N GLU A 15 4.07 -32.52 -11.72
CA GLU A 15 3.94 -32.04 -10.34
C GLU A 15 5.23 -31.45 -9.79
N VAL A 16 6.39 -32.04 -10.08
CA VAL A 16 7.69 -31.42 -9.74
C VAL A 16 7.82 -30.06 -10.42
N HIS A 17 7.41 -29.94 -11.69
CA HIS A 17 7.46 -28.68 -12.42
C HIS A 17 6.51 -27.62 -11.83
N LYS A 18 5.29 -28.01 -11.44
CA LYS A 18 4.34 -27.12 -10.76
C LYS A 18 4.85 -26.66 -9.40
N VAL A 19 5.36 -27.57 -8.57
CA VAL A 19 5.92 -27.25 -7.26
C VAL A 19 7.12 -26.30 -7.40
N MET A 20 8.02 -26.59 -8.34
CA MET A 20 9.17 -25.73 -8.62
C MET A 20 8.74 -24.34 -9.11
N ASN A 21 7.78 -24.27 -10.04
CA ASN A 21 7.28 -23.00 -10.56
C ASN A 21 6.59 -22.17 -9.47
N ASN A 22 5.76 -22.80 -8.63
CA ASN A 22 5.12 -22.13 -7.48
C ASN A 22 6.16 -21.62 -6.47
N TYR A 23 7.19 -22.41 -6.18
CA TYR A 23 8.30 -22.00 -5.30
C TYR A 23 9.03 -20.77 -5.87
N LEU A 24 9.38 -20.80 -7.15
CA LEU A 24 10.03 -19.67 -7.83
C LEU A 24 9.14 -18.44 -7.84
N GLN A 25 7.84 -18.57 -8.17
CA GLN A 25 6.88 -17.47 -8.10
C GLN A 25 6.79 -16.88 -6.68
N GLY A 26 6.76 -17.72 -5.65
CA GLY A 26 6.81 -17.29 -4.25
C GLY A 26 8.07 -16.48 -3.93
N LEU A 27 9.25 -16.99 -4.30
CA LEU A 27 10.54 -16.34 -4.06
C LEU A 27 10.65 -14.99 -4.78
N PHE A 28 10.19 -14.90 -6.04
CA PHE A 28 10.18 -13.63 -6.78
C PHE A 28 9.16 -12.64 -6.25
N THR A 29 8.02 -13.12 -5.75
CA THR A 29 6.99 -12.26 -5.13
C THR A 29 7.49 -11.69 -3.81
N GLU A 30 8.07 -12.52 -2.94
CA GLU A 30 8.64 -12.07 -1.66
C GLU A 30 9.73 -11.00 -1.87
N ASN A 31 10.55 -11.14 -2.91
CA ASN A 31 11.56 -10.14 -3.25
C ASN A 31 10.94 -8.79 -3.67
N LYS A 32 9.80 -8.81 -4.38
CA LYS A 32 9.05 -7.59 -4.74
C LYS A 32 8.41 -6.95 -3.52
N ASP A 33 7.87 -7.75 -2.61
CA ASP A 33 7.22 -7.27 -1.39
C ASP A 33 8.21 -6.48 -0.52
N LYS A 34 9.41 -7.02 -0.32
CA LYS A 34 10.49 -6.34 0.40
C LYS A 34 10.89 -5.01 -0.25
N ILE A 35 10.93 -4.95 -1.58
CA ILE A 35 11.23 -3.72 -2.32
C ILE A 35 10.13 -2.67 -2.11
N ILE A 36 8.86 -3.07 -2.15
CA ILE A 36 7.72 -2.16 -1.92
C ILE A 36 7.77 -1.62 -0.49
N ILE A 37 7.96 -2.48 0.51
CA ILE A 37 8.07 -2.06 1.92
C ILE A 37 9.26 -1.12 2.12
N GLY A 38 10.42 -1.44 1.56
CA GLY A 38 11.61 -0.59 1.63
C GLY A 38 11.39 0.79 0.99
N ALA A 39 10.73 0.83 -0.17
CA ALA A 39 10.37 2.08 -0.85
C ALA A 39 9.38 2.90 -0.02
N LEU A 40 8.37 2.28 0.59
CA LEU A 40 7.43 2.95 1.50
C LEU A 40 8.18 3.59 2.68
N SER A 41 9.02 2.83 3.38
CA SER A 41 9.82 3.32 4.50
C SER A 41 10.74 4.48 4.10
N SER A 42 11.40 4.39 2.93
CA SER A 42 12.28 5.44 2.42
C SER A 42 11.50 6.71 2.03
N LEU A 43 10.33 6.56 1.42
CA LEU A 43 9.52 7.71 1.03
C LEU A 43 8.95 8.42 2.26
N VAL A 44 8.45 7.70 3.27
CA VAL A 44 7.88 8.36 4.46
C VAL A 44 8.92 8.96 5.38
N SER A 45 10.17 8.50 5.36
CA SER A 45 11.25 9.11 6.16
C SER A 45 11.80 10.39 5.54
N ARG A 46 11.59 10.60 4.24
CA ARG A 46 12.08 11.77 3.52
C ARG A 46 11.22 13.00 3.82
N GLU A 47 11.81 14.02 4.43
CA GLU A 47 11.21 15.36 4.53
C GLU A 47 11.51 16.14 3.25
N LEU A 48 10.51 16.86 2.75
CA LEU A 48 10.55 17.56 1.47
C LEU A 48 10.09 19.00 1.66
N GLU A 49 10.74 19.92 0.97
CA GLU A 49 10.56 21.35 1.18
C GLU A 49 9.55 21.93 0.20
N THR A 50 9.68 21.61 -1.09
CA THR A 50 8.83 22.21 -2.13
C THR A 50 7.48 21.50 -2.28
N ASN A 51 6.45 22.23 -2.72
CA ASN A 51 5.13 21.65 -2.95
C ASN A 51 5.17 20.56 -4.04
N ALA A 52 5.92 20.78 -5.12
CA ALA A 52 6.06 19.80 -6.21
C ALA A 52 6.67 18.47 -5.74
N GLU A 53 7.67 18.52 -4.86
CA GLU A 53 8.28 17.29 -4.30
C GLU A 53 7.31 16.55 -3.38
N VAL A 54 6.57 17.29 -2.54
CA VAL A 54 5.57 16.71 -1.63
C VAL A 54 4.43 16.07 -2.42
N GLU A 55 3.93 16.73 -3.45
CA GLU A 55 2.91 16.20 -4.37
C GLU A 55 3.42 14.90 -5.04
N ALA A 56 4.62 14.92 -5.60
CA ALA A 56 5.24 13.74 -6.20
C ALA A 56 5.43 12.59 -5.18
N GLN A 57 5.74 12.90 -3.92
CA GLN A 57 5.83 11.91 -2.84
C GLN A 57 4.48 11.25 -2.59
N PHE A 58 3.38 12.01 -2.52
CA PHE A 58 2.05 11.43 -2.36
C PHE A 58 1.61 10.59 -3.56
N HIS A 59 1.94 11.00 -4.78
CA HIS A 59 1.70 10.17 -5.96
C HIS A 59 2.47 8.85 -5.92
N ALA A 60 3.74 8.87 -5.51
CA ALA A 60 4.54 7.66 -5.36
C ALA A 60 3.97 6.75 -4.26
N LEU A 61 3.62 7.31 -3.10
CA LEU A 61 2.98 6.58 -2.00
C LEU A 61 1.68 5.93 -2.45
N ARG A 62 0.78 6.67 -3.12
CA ARG A 62 -0.48 6.15 -3.66
C ARG A 62 -0.25 4.93 -4.56
N ARG A 63 0.75 4.97 -5.44
CA ARG A 63 1.07 3.85 -6.36
C ARG A 63 1.57 2.62 -5.61
N LEU A 64 2.37 2.82 -4.55
CA LEU A 64 2.87 1.72 -3.74
C LEU A 64 1.76 1.08 -2.90
N VAL A 65 0.91 1.88 -2.26
CA VAL A 65 -0.21 1.37 -1.44
C VAL A 65 -1.35 0.78 -2.27
N ALA A 66 -1.42 1.05 -3.57
CA ALA A 66 -2.34 0.38 -4.48
C ALA A 66 -2.05 -1.13 -4.60
N SER A 67 -0.80 -1.56 -4.36
CA SER A 67 -0.43 -2.97 -4.30
C SER A 67 -0.96 -3.64 -3.03
N LYS A 68 -1.21 -4.95 -3.06
CA LYS A 68 -1.65 -5.72 -1.90
C LYS A 68 -0.73 -5.53 -0.68
N VAL A 69 0.58 -5.60 -0.91
CA VAL A 69 1.59 -5.48 0.14
C VAL A 69 1.63 -4.07 0.71
N GLY A 70 1.61 -3.05 -0.15
CA GLY A 70 1.60 -1.67 0.30
C GLY A 70 0.31 -1.29 1.03
N PHE A 71 -0.83 -1.83 0.61
CA PHE A 71 -2.12 -1.64 1.28
C PHE A 71 -2.11 -2.23 2.70
N MET A 72 -1.60 -3.46 2.85
CA MET A 72 -1.43 -4.12 4.15
C MET A 72 -0.39 -3.41 5.03
N ALA A 73 0.65 -2.83 4.43
CA ALA A 73 1.71 -2.12 5.14
C ALA A 73 1.16 -1.02 6.05
N PHE A 74 0.02 -0.42 5.73
CA PHE A 74 -0.61 0.60 6.58
C PHE A 74 -0.82 0.17 8.02
N THR A 75 -1.13 -1.11 8.26
CA THR A 75 -1.39 -1.65 9.60
C THR A 75 -0.31 -2.59 10.09
N THR A 76 0.60 -3.03 9.21
CA THR A 76 1.64 -4.02 9.54
C THR A 76 3.05 -3.44 9.60
N LEU A 77 3.34 -2.35 8.87
CA LEU A 77 4.65 -1.69 8.87
C LEU A 77 4.73 -0.72 10.07
N PRO A 78 5.63 -0.95 11.04
CA PRO A 78 5.71 -0.10 12.23
C PRO A 78 5.99 1.36 11.90
N GLY A 79 5.25 2.29 12.52
CA GLY A 79 5.43 3.74 12.37
C GLY A 79 4.94 4.32 11.04
N PHE A 80 4.57 3.48 10.07
CA PHE A 80 4.15 3.95 8.75
C PHE A 80 2.82 4.71 8.83
N ARG A 81 1.86 4.23 9.62
CA ARG A 81 0.58 4.88 9.87
C ARG A 81 0.76 6.30 10.43
N GLU A 82 1.56 6.43 11.49
CA GLU A 82 1.82 7.71 12.15
C GLU A 82 2.56 8.67 11.20
N ALA A 83 3.54 8.17 10.44
CA ALA A 83 4.28 8.96 9.48
C ALA A 83 3.38 9.50 8.35
N ILE A 84 2.51 8.67 7.77
CA ILE A 84 1.53 9.08 6.75
C ILE A 84 0.57 10.11 7.33
N GLY A 85 0.00 9.86 8.51
CA GLY A 85 -0.93 10.81 9.14
C GLY A 85 -0.30 12.19 9.37
N ASN A 86 0.93 12.23 9.91
CA ASN A 86 1.65 13.47 10.11
C ASN A 86 1.95 14.20 8.79
N LYS A 87 2.33 13.47 7.74
CA LYS A 87 2.59 14.06 6.42
C LYS A 87 1.33 14.65 5.80
N VAL A 88 0.20 13.95 5.87
CA VAL A 88 -1.07 14.49 5.37
C VAL A 88 -1.41 15.79 6.10
N VAL A 89 -1.37 15.82 7.43
CA VAL A 89 -1.72 17.04 8.19
C VAL A 89 -0.79 18.20 7.81
N LYS A 90 0.52 17.94 7.62
CA LYS A 90 1.47 18.94 7.12
C LYS A 90 1.13 19.40 5.70
N ALA A 91 0.72 18.48 4.83
CA ALA A 91 0.38 18.74 3.44
C ALA A 91 -0.85 19.64 3.31
N LEU A 92 -1.91 19.34 4.06
CA LEU A 92 -3.15 20.13 4.08
C LEU A 92 -2.92 21.58 4.56
N LYS A 93 -1.94 21.80 5.42
CA LYS A 93 -1.57 23.14 5.92
C LYS A 93 -0.81 23.99 4.91
N ARG A 94 -0.34 23.42 3.79
CA ARG A 94 0.42 24.16 2.76
C ARG A 94 -0.44 25.04 1.86
N GLN A 95 -1.77 24.93 1.94
CA GLN A 95 -2.73 25.68 1.11
C GLN A 95 -2.45 25.58 -0.40
N ASP A 96 -1.94 24.42 -0.82
CA ASP A 96 -1.64 24.12 -2.22
C ASP A 96 -2.60 23.02 -2.70
N CYS A 97 -3.35 23.31 -3.77
CA CYS A 97 -4.40 22.41 -4.24
C CYS A 97 -3.83 21.09 -4.78
N GLY A 98 -2.67 21.10 -5.44
CA GLY A 98 -2.05 19.91 -6.00
C GLY A 98 -1.59 18.97 -4.89
N VAL A 99 -0.87 19.51 -3.91
CA VAL A 99 -0.45 18.79 -2.70
C VAL A 99 -1.65 18.25 -1.92
N THR A 100 -2.68 19.08 -1.74
CA THR A 100 -3.92 18.70 -1.02
C THR A 100 -4.61 17.54 -1.71
N GLN A 101 -4.85 17.65 -3.02
CA GLN A 101 -5.48 16.61 -3.81
C GLN A 101 -4.69 15.31 -3.75
N ALA A 102 -3.37 15.36 -3.96
CA ALA A 102 -2.50 14.19 -3.92
C ALA A 102 -2.51 13.49 -2.54
N ALA A 103 -2.52 14.27 -1.45
CA ALA A 103 -2.61 13.73 -0.09
C ALA A 103 -3.96 13.03 0.17
N ILE A 104 -5.07 13.65 -0.21
CA ILE A 104 -6.41 13.07 -0.09
C ILE A 104 -6.52 11.80 -0.95
N ASP A 105 -6.03 11.85 -2.19
CA ASP A 105 -6.00 10.71 -3.10
C ASP A 105 -5.20 9.52 -2.55
N CYS A 106 -4.12 9.77 -1.82
CA CYS A 106 -3.34 8.74 -1.14
C CYS A 106 -4.13 8.11 0.01
N ILE A 107 -4.87 8.91 0.80
CA ILE A 107 -5.72 8.42 1.89
C ILE A 107 -6.88 7.58 1.36
N CYS A 108 -7.52 8.03 0.27
CA CYS A 108 -8.58 7.26 -0.38
C CYS A 108 -8.07 5.88 -0.82
N ALA A 109 -6.87 5.81 -1.39
CA ALA A 109 -6.23 4.54 -1.77
C ALA A 109 -5.87 3.63 -0.57
N LEU A 110 -5.76 4.17 0.64
CA LEU A 110 -5.59 3.40 1.87
C LEU A 110 -6.92 2.94 2.47
N MET A 111 -8.01 3.68 2.24
CA MET A 111 -9.34 3.31 2.72
C MET A 111 -10.10 2.41 1.75
N GLN A 112 -9.76 2.41 0.47
CA GLN A 112 -10.38 1.55 -0.52
C GLN A 112 -9.29 0.91 -1.36
N ALA A 113 -9.21 -0.41 -1.35
CA ALA A 113 -8.18 -1.11 -2.09
C ALA A 113 -8.32 -0.89 -3.59
N MET A 114 -7.18 -0.78 -4.28
CA MET A 114 -7.10 -0.59 -5.73
C MET A 114 -6.72 -1.88 -6.50
N HIS A 115 -6.63 -3.02 -5.80
CA HIS A 115 -6.28 -4.32 -6.37
C HIS A 115 -7.45 -5.30 -6.27
N ASP A 116 -7.52 -6.26 -7.21
CA ASP A 116 -8.69 -7.12 -7.40
C ASP A 116 -8.94 -8.09 -6.24
N ASP A 117 -7.89 -8.60 -5.58
CA ASP A 117 -7.97 -9.57 -4.48
C ASP A 117 -8.08 -8.92 -3.09
N CYS A 118 -8.89 -7.86 -2.97
CA CYS A 118 -9.00 -7.09 -1.74
C CYS A 118 -9.63 -7.91 -0.60
N ASP A 119 -8.90 -8.05 0.50
CA ASP A 119 -9.43 -8.54 1.76
C ASP A 119 -10.26 -7.44 2.44
N LEU A 120 -11.59 -7.61 2.46
CA LEU A 120 -12.54 -6.70 3.13
C LEU A 120 -12.15 -6.44 4.59
N ARG A 121 -11.59 -7.43 5.29
CA ARG A 121 -11.13 -7.26 6.66
C ARG A 121 -9.98 -6.25 6.73
N GLN A 122 -9.03 -6.33 5.81
CA GLN A 122 -7.91 -5.39 5.74
C GLN A 122 -8.40 -3.98 5.41
N GLU A 123 -9.37 -3.84 4.49
CA GLU A 123 -9.94 -2.54 4.18
C GLU A 123 -10.60 -1.90 5.40
N GLN A 124 -11.42 -2.66 6.15
CA GLN A 124 -12.06 -2.16 7.37
C GLN A 124 -11.04 -1.83 8.47
N LEU A 125 -9.97 -2.62 8.56
CA LEU A 125 -8.86 -2.32 9.47
C LEU A 125 -8.15 -1.02 9.09
N ASN A 126 -7.92 -0.76 7.80
CA ASN A 126 -7.34 0.50 7.35
C ASN A 126 -8.28 1.68 7.65
N LYS A 127 -9.58 1.57 7.33
CA LYS A 127 -10.59 2.59 7.63
C LYS A 127 -10.63 2.93 9.10
N SER A 128 -10.81 1.92 9.96
CA SER A 128 -10.83 2.12 11.41
C SER A 128 -9.52 2.73 11.92
N SER A 129 -8.36 2.26 11.42
CA SER A 129 -7.05 2.80 11.81
C SER A 129 -6.86 4.26 11.35
N LEU A 130 -7.34 4.63 10.17
CA LEU A 130 -7.19 5.98 9.67
C LEU A 130 -8.11 6.96 10.40
N LEU A 131 -9.35 6.53 10.67
CA LEU A 131 -10.40 7.36 11.27
C LEU A 131 -10.39 7.36 12.81
N SER A 132 -9.57 6.54 13.49
CA SER A 132 -9.57 6.51 14.96
C SER A 132 -8.90 7.71 15.63
N SER A 133 -8.28 8.62 14.85
CA SER A 133 -7.54 9.77 15.40
C SER A 133 -8.38 11.04 15.30
N ASN A 134 -8.96 11.47 16.44
CA ASN A 134 -9.75 12.69 16.50
C ASN A 134 -8.97 13.92 15.99
N LYS A 135 -7.70 14.06 16.37
CA LYS A 135 -6.83 15.16 15.92
C LYS A 135 -6.66 15.19 14.40
N PHE A 136 -6.58 14.01 13.78
CA PHE A 136 -6.45 13.87 12.34
C PHE A 136 -7.75 14.26 11.65
N LEU A 137 -8.90 13.79 12.18
CA LEU A 137 -10.22 14.16 11.67
C LEU A 137 -10.49 15.66 11.80
N GLU A 138 -10.15 16.26 12.94
CA GLU A 138 -10.23 17.71 13.17
C GLU A 138 -9.41 18.48 12.12
N SER A 139 -8.17 18.03 11.84
CA SER A 139 -7.34 18.67 10.80
C SER A 139 -7.94 18.57 9.40
N LEU A 140 -8.62 17.46 9.07
CA LEU A 140 -9.34 17.32 7.81
C LEU A 140 -10.56 18.25 7.74
N LEU A 141 -11.33 18.30 8.82
CA LEU A 141 -12.52 19.16 8.94
C LEU A 141 -12.16 20.64 8.84
N ASP A 142 -11.12 21.08 9.54
CA ASP A 142 -10.62 22.46 9.49
C ASP A 142 -10.23 22.87 8.07
N MET A 143 -9.59 21.96 7.31
CA MET A 143 -9.26 22.21 5.90
C MET A 143 -10.52 22.37 5.05
N TRP A 144 -11.52 21.50 5.22
CA TRP A 144 -12.77 21.61 4.46
C TRP A 144 -13.54 22.89 4.77
N ILE A 145 -13.57 23.35 6.02
CA ILE A 145 -14.21 24.62 6.39
C ILE A 145 -13.51 25.81 5.72
N GLY A 146 -12.18 25.74 5.52
CA GLY A 146 -11.42 26.79 4.85
C GLY A 146 -11.46 26.75 3.32
N HIS A 147 -11.95 25.68 2.71
CA HIS A 147 -11.93 25.45 1.25
C HIS A 147 -13.34 25.40 0.62
N VAL A 148 -14.40 25.37 1.43
CA VAL A 148 -15.81 25.59 1.03
C VAL A 148 -16.15 27.07 1.17
#